data_AF-A0A378AFG0-F1
#
_entry.id   AF-A0A378AFG0-F1
#
_cell.length_a   1.000
_cell.length_b   1.000
_cell.length_c   1.000
_cell.angle_alpha   90.00
_cell.angle_beta   90.00
_cell.angle_gamma   90.00
#
_symmetry.space_group_name_H-M   'P 1'
#
loop_
_entity.id
_entity.type
_entity.pdbx_description
1 polymer ?
#
loop_
_entity_poly.entity_id
_entity_poly.type
_entity_poly.pdbx_seq_one_letter_code
_entity_poly.pdbx_strand_id
1 'polypeptide(L)'
;MSNIKETPVWSDGVHLLARQERVEGGAGGSANIQAQQLANRTAYLKEALESIPDYRQHTFYPSEGDPDGTIAGVAGTEDGDGFRVALFDAAGVTAAYNIYRNVSGAAQFITAEPNTRYIELISQRIPVSVRGRFYAAILGDDGTVCLGGRKSDGKTEISDGTVIEDALGRAACLPLHE
;
A
#
# COMPACT_ATOMS: atom_id res chain seq x y z
N MET A 1 -35.61 -5.39 32.04
CA MET A 1 -35.20 -4.00 31.72
C MET A 1 -35.64 -3.69 30.30
N SER A 2 -36.13 -2.48 30.04
CA SER A 2 -36.48 -2.04 28.68
C SER A 2 -35.25 -1.49 27.97
N ASN A 3 -34.93 -2.02 26.79
CA ASN A 3 -33.83 -1.56 25.95
C ASN A 3 -34.39 -0.79 24.74
N ILE A 4 -33.57 0.10 24.18
CA ILE A 4 -33.83 0.75 22.89
C ILE A 4 -33.72 -0.33 21.80
N LYS A 5 -34.68 -0.36 20.88
CA LYS A 5 -34.68 -1.31 19.75
C LYS A 5 -34.11 -0.60 18.53
N GLU A 6 -32.90 -0.96 18.14
CA GLU A 6 -32.22 -0.31 17.02
C GLU A 6 -32.81 -0.76 15.67
N THR A 7 -32.88 0.16 14.72
CA THR A 7 -33.20 -0.11 13.31
C THR A 7 -32.28 0.76 12.46
N PRO A 8 -31.56 0.20 11.47
CA PRO A 8 -30.54 0.92 10.70
C PRO A 8 -31.19 1.90 9.71
N VAL A 9 -31.68 3.03 10.24
CA VAL A 9 -32.33 4.08 9.48
C VAL A 9 -31.68 5.40 9.83
N TRP A 10 -31.29 6.15 8.79
CA TRP A 10 -30.83 7.51 8.97
C TRP A 10 -32.01 8.44 9.26
N SER A 11 -32.01 9.05 10.44
CA SER A 11 -32.98 10.10 10.78
C SER A 11 -32.44 11.46 10.34
N ASP A 12 -33.23 12.24 9.58
CA ASP A 12 -32.82 13.55 9.04
C ASP A 12 -32.49 14.59 10.13
N GLY A 13 -33.04 14.39 11.33
CA GLY A 13 -32.79 15.25 12.48
C GLY A 13 -32.73 14.45 13.78
N VAL A 14 -32.25 15.12 14.82
CA VAL A 14 -32.27 14.63 16.19
C VAL A 14 -33.21 15.53 16.98
N HIS A 15 -34.32 14.96 17.45
CA HIS A 15 -35.35 15.67 18.18
C HIS A 15 -34.76 16.27 19.47
N LEU A 16 -35.05 17.54 19.69
CA LEU A 16 -34.81 18.21 20.97
C LEU A 16 -36.16 18.39 21.64
N LEU A 17 -36.23 18.01 22.92
CA LEU A 17 -37.39 18.26 23.75
C LEU A 17 -37.72 19.75 23.79
N ALA A 18 -38.92 20.10 23.34
CA ALA A 18 -39.44 21.45 23.41
C ALA A 18 -39.94 21.76 24.83
N ARG A 19 -40.01 23.06 25.16
CA ARG A 19 -40.50 23.49 26.49
C ARG A 19 -41.96 23.11 26.75
N GLN A 20 -42.77 22.98 25.70
CA GLN A 20 -44.17 22.55 25.84
C GLN A 20 -44.32 21.03 25.91
N GLU A 21 -43.27 20.26 25.60
CA GLU A 21 -43.31 18.81 25.65
C GLU A 21 -43.07 18.31 27.07
N ARG A 22 -43.88 17.35 27.49
CA ARG A 22 -43.68 16.68 28.76
C ARG A 22 -42.51 15.73 28.65
N VAL A 23 -41.67 15.64 29.68
CA VAL A 23 -40.56 14.68 29.76
C VAL A 23 -41.13 13.31 30.13
N GLU A 24 -41.49 12.52 29.13
CA GLU A 24 -42.10 11.20 29.30
C GLU A 24 -41.15 10.08 28.88
N GLY A 25 -41.06 9.04 29.71
CA GLY A 25 -40.33 7.82 29.41
C GLY A 25 -41.17 6.78 28.67
N GLY A 26 -40.68 5.55 28.58
CA GLY A 26 -41.32 4.46 27.83
C GLY A 26 -40.94 4.45 26.34
N ALA A 27 -41.39 3.43 25.61
CA ALA A 27 -40.93 3.16 24.25
C ALA A 27 -41.23 4.28 23.24
N GLY A 28 -42.33 5.03 23.45
CA GLY A 28 -42.70 6.20 22.65
C GLY A 28 -42.60 7.52 23.40
N GLY A 29 -41.97 7.52 24.58
CA GLY A 29 -41.83 8.72 25.40
C GLY A 29 -40.94 9.74 24.71
N SER A 30 -41.33 11.01 24.75
CA SER A 30 -40.60 12.15 24.19
C SER A 30 -39.12 12.19 24.61
N ALA A 31 -38.83 11.79 25.85
CA ALA A 31 -37.47 11.76 26.38
C ALA A 31 -36.57 10.70 25.71
N ASN A 32 -37.17 9.65 25.14
CA ASN A 32 -36.46 8.56 24.49
C ASN A 32 -36.37 8.69 22.96
N ILE A 33 -37.11 9.62 22.34
CA ILE A 33 -37.07 9.84 20.88
C ILE A 33 -35.65 10.15 20.41
N GLN A 34 -34.97 11.07 21.09
CA GLN A 34 -33.58 11.44 20.77
C GLN A 34 -32.65 10.22 20.83
N ALA A 35 -32.75 9.44 21.91
CA ALA A 35 -31.90 8.26 22.10
C ALA A 35 -32.16 7.20 21.03
N GLN A 36 -33.43 6.97 20.67
CA GLN A 36 -33.81 6.04 19.61
C GLN A 36 -33.30 6.49 18.23
N GLN A 37 -33.37 7.78 17.90
CA GLN A 37 -32.85 8.32 16.64
C GLN A 37 -31.33 8.19 16.55
N LEU A 38 -30.61 8.48 17.64
CA LEU A 38 -29.15 8.32 17.70
C LEU A 38 -28.74 6.85 17.60
N ALA A 39 -29.47 5.95 18.28
CA ALA A 39 -29.21 4.52 18.20
C ALA A 39 -29.43 3.99 16.77
N ASN A 40 -30.51 4.41 16.10
CA ASN A 40 -30.79 4.05 14.70
C ASN A 40 -29.71 4.56 13.73
N ARG A 41 -29.26 5.81 13.90
CA ARG A 41 -28.15 6.37 13.10
C ARG A 41 -26.84 5.63 13.35
N THR A 42 -26.58 5.22 14.59
CA THR A 42 -25.39 4.44 14.95
C THR A 42 -25.43 3.06 14.31
N ALA A 43 -26.58 2.38 14.36
CA ALA A 43 -26.78 1.09 13.69
C ALA A 43 -26.60 1.21 12.17
N TYR A 44 -27.17 2.26 11.54
CA TYR A 44 -26.97 2.54 10.12
C TYR A 44 -25.50 2.76 9.76
N LEU A 45 -24.77 3.56 10.55
CA LEU A 45 -23.35 3.82 10.30
C LEU A 45 -22.49 2.58 10.52
N LYS A 46 -22.84 1.75 11.50
CA LYS A 46 -22.16 0.48 11.75
C LYS A 46 -22.32 -0.45 10.55
N GLU A 47 -23.54 -0.63 10.05
CA GLU A 47 -23.81 -1.44 8.86
C GLU A 47 -23.11 -0.87 7.62
N ALA A 48 -23.15 0.45 7.43
CA ALA A 48 -22.43 1.12 6.35
C ALA A 48 -20.91 0.90 6.45
N LEU A 49 -20.32 0.92 7.65
CA LEU A 49 -18.90 0.65 7.87
C LEU A 49 -18.56 -0.83 7.64
N GLU A 50 -19.37 -1.75 8.15
CA GLU A 50 -19.19 -3.21 8.01
C GLU A 50 -19.37 -3.68 6.57
N SER A 51 -20.11 -2.92 5.75
CA SER A 51 -20.29 -3.17 4.31
C SER A 51 -19.20 -2.59 3.41
N ILE A 52 -18.26 -1.80 3.94
CA ILE A 52 -17.10 -1.35 3.14
C ILE A 52 -16.20 -2.58 2.92
N PRO A 53 -16.06 -3.10 1.68
CA PRO A 53 -15.28 -4.30 1.44
C PRO A 53 -13.80 -3.98 1.65
N ASP A 54 -13.20 -4.54 2.69
CA ASP A 54 -11.75 -4.50 2.85
C ASP A 54 -11.14 -5.68 2.08
N TYR A 55 -10.55 -5.37 0.92
CA TYR A 55 -9.84 -6.34 0.09
C TYR A 55 -8.74 -7.11 0.85
N ARG A 56 -8.29 -6.63 2.02
CA ARG A 56 -7.32 -7.35 2.87
C ARG A 56 -7.91 -8.58 3.56
N GLN A 57 -9.23 -8.66 3.69
CA GLN A 57 -9.92 -9.83 4.25
C GLN A 57 -9.75 -11.07 3.36
N HIS A 58 -9.60 -10.86 2.05
CA HIS A 58 -9.45 -11.93 1.07
C HIS A 58 -8.01 -11.98 0.53
N THR A 59 -7.15 -12.76 1.21
CA THR A 59 -5.76 -12.98 0.80
C THR A 59 -5.57 -14.40 0.30
N PHE A 60 -5.14 -14.52 -0.96
CA PHE A 60 -4.88 -15.80 -1.61
C PHE A 60 -3.40 -15.95 -1.97
N TYR A 61 -2.99 -17.20 -2.21
CA TYR A 61 -1.60 -17.57 -2.44
C TYR A 61 -1.50 -18.38 -3.73
N PRO A 62 -0.51 -18.10 -4.59
CA PRO A 62 -0.20 -18.94 -5.74
C PRO A 62 0.00 -20.41 -5.38
N SER A 63 -0.42 -21.30 -6.27
CA SER A 63 -0.21 -22.74 -6.16
C SER A 63 0.11 -23.35 -7.53
N GLU A 64 0.49 -24.63 -7.58
CA GLU A 64 0.85 -25.30 -8.85
C GLU A 64 -0.29 -25.26 -9.89
N GLY A 65 -1.55 -25.37 -9.44
CA GLY A 65 -2.73 -25.27 -10.31
C GLY A 65 -3.27 -23.85 -10.48
N ASP A 66 -2.72 -22.87 -9.76
CA ASP A 66 -3.13 -21.46 -9.78
C ASP A 66 -1.90 -20.56 -9.58
N PRO A 67 -1.00 -20.46 -10.58
CA PRO A 67 0.32 -19.84 -10.41
C PRO A 67 0.30 -18.33 -10.15
N ASP A 68 -0.83 -17.67 -10.44
CA ASP A 68 -1.04 -16.25 -10.18
C ASP A 68 -2.07 -16.00 -9.07
N GLY A 69 -2.57 -17.06 -8.41
CA GLY A 69 -3.51 -17.03 -7.30
C GLY A 69 -4.90 -16.48 -7.63
N THR A 70 -5.17 -16.21 -8.91
CA THR A 70 -6.41 -15.53 -9.34
C THR A 70 -7.60 -16.48 -9.42
N ILE A 71 -7.38 -17.77 -9.66
CA ILE A 71 -8.45 -18.77 -9.71
C ILE A 71 -9.08 -18.93 -8.32
N ALA A 72 -8.25 -19.12 -7.29
CA ALA A 72 -8.69 -19.17 -5.91
C ALA A 72 -9.28 -17.83 -5.47
N GLY A 73 -8.69 -16.73 -5.94
CA GLY A 73 -9.18 -15.38 -5.67
C GLY A 73 -10.61 -15.13 -6.14
N VAL A 74 -10.89 -15.44 -7.40
CA VAL A 74 -12.23 -15.34 -7.99
C VAL A 74 -13.20 -16.32 -7.34
N ALA A 75 -12.78 -17.56 -7.07
CA ALA A 75 -13.65 -18.56 -6.45
C ALA A 75 -14.03 -18.20 -5.00
N GLY A 76 -13.18 -17.46 -4.29
CA GLY A 76 -13.36 -17.08 -2.90
C GLY A 76 -13.93 -15.68 -2.67
N THR A 77 -14.40 -14.99 -3.71
CA THR A 77 -15.00 -13.65 -3.63
C THR A 77 -16.28 -13.54 -4.44
N GLU A 78 -17.19 -12.66 -4.02
CA GLU A 78 -18.41 -12.37 -4.79
C GLU A 78 -18.14 -11.34 -5.90
N ASP A 79 -19.09 -11.19 -6.82
CA ASP A 79 -18.97 -10.18 -7.88
C ASP A 79 -18.90 -8.77 -7.29
N GLY A 80 -17.90 -8.00 -7.70
CA GLY A 80 -17.64 -6.66 -7.21
C GLY A 80 -16.67 -6.59 -6.03
N ASP A 81 -16.39 -7.70 -5.35
CA ASP A 81 -15.47 -7.76 -4.21
C ASP A 81 -14.01 -7.58 -4.65
N GLY A 82 -13.22 -7.01 -3.75
CA GLY A 82 -11.77 -6.94 -3.87
C GLY A 82 -11.09 -8.13 -3.20
N PHE A 83 -10.03 -8.65 -3.83
CA PHE A 83 -9.11 -9.60 -3.20
C PHE A 83 -7.67 -9.26 -3.51
N ARG A 84 -6.75 -9.87 -2.77
CA ARG A 84 -5.32 -9.75 -3.05
C ARG A 84 -4.64 -11.11 -3.13
N VAL A 85 -3.62 -11.19 -3.98
CA VAL A 85 -2.74 -12.35 -4.12
C VAL A 85 -1.35 -12.01 -3.63
N ALA A 86 -0.81 -12.84 -2.75
CA ALA A 86 0.55 -12.70 -2.25
C ALA A 86 1.59 -13.02 -3.34
N LEU A 87 2.59 -12.15 -3.47
CA LEU A 87 3.78 -12.37 -4.29
C LEU A 87 4.98 -12.62 -3.38
N PHE A 88 5.72 -13.68 -3.69
CA PHE A 88 6.88 -14.10 -2.90
C PHE A 88 8.19 -13.64 -3.53
N ASP A 89 9.22 -13.40 -2.70
CA ASP A 89 10.58 -13.24 -3.16
C ASP A 89 11.28 -14.60 -3.44
N ALA A 90 12.55 -14.56 -3.84
CA ALA A 90 13.34 -15.76 -4.08
C ALA A 90 13.55 -16.63 -2.83
N ALA A 91 13.31 -16.11 -1.64
CA ALA A 91 13.37 -16.84 -0.37
C ALA A 91 12.00 -17.40 0.05
N GLY A 92 10.95 -17.26 -0.78
CA GLY A 92 9.60 -17.73 -0.48
C GLY A 92 8.85 -16.88 0.54
N VAL A 93 9.31 -15.65 0.82
CA VAL A 93 8.66 -14.73 1.77
C VAL A 93 7.85 -13.69 1.02
N THR A 94 6.65 -13.36 1.52
CA THR A 94 5.79 -12.37 0.88
C THR A 94 6.49 -11.03 0.78
N ALA A 95 6.56 -10.48 -0.44
CA ALA A 95 7.22 -9.23 -0.78
C ALA A 95 6.23 -8.18 -1.31
N ALA A 96 5.15 -8.61 -1.96
CA ALA A 96 4.13 -7.69 -2.46
C ALA A 96 2.77 -8.38 -2.47
N TYR A 97 1.72 -7.59 -2.70
CA TYR A 97 0.38 -8.09 -2.97
C TYR A 97 -0.12 -7.49 -4.28
N ASN A 98 -0.57 -8.31 -5.21
CA ASN A 98 -1.40 -7.83 -6.32
C ASN A 98 -2.85 -7.74 -5.85
N ILE A 99 -3.51 -6.63 -6.14
CA ILE A 99 -4.90 -6.38 -5.77
C ILE A 99 -5.75 -6.49 -7.04
N TYR A 100 -6.83 -7.24 -6.92
CA TYR A 100 -7.79 -7.49 -7.98
C TYR A 100 -9.21 -7.19 -7.52
N ARG A 101 -10.11 -6.99 -8.47
CA ARG A 101 -11.55 -7.01 -8.30
C ARG A 101 -12.11 -8.22 -9.02
N ASN A 102 -12.99 -8.98 -8.37
CA ASN A 102 -13.79 -9.96 -9.08
C ASN A 102 -14.87 -9.22 -9.89
N VAL A 103 -14.84 -9.38 -11.22
CA VAL A 103 -15.82 -8.79 -12.13
C VAL A 103 -16.36 -9.90 -13.02
N SER A 104 -17.59 -10.32 -12.74
CA SER A 104 -18.30 -11.39 -13.44
C SER A 104 -17.50 -12.69 -13.54
N GLY A 105 -16.81 -13.07 -12.46
CA GLY A 105 -15.98 -14.28 -12.43
C GLY A 105 -14.62 -14.11 -13.11
N ALA A 106 -14.17 -12.88 -13.33
CA ALA A 106 -12.84 -12.57 -13.86
C ALA A 106 -12.06 -11.68 -12.89
N ALA A 107 -10.78 -11.98 -12.70
CA ALA A 107 -9.88 -11.16 -11.90
C ALA A 107 -9.45 -9.90 -12.68
N GLN A 108 -10.02 -8.75 -12.34
CA GLN A 108 -9.58 -7.46 -12.87
C GLN A 108 -8.47 -6.87 -12.00
N PHE A 109 -7.26 -6.74 -12.54
CA PHE A 109 -6.15 -6.11 -11.81
C PHE A 109 -6.45 -4.63 -11.51
N ILE A 110 -6.16 -4.22 -10.27
CA ILE A 110 -6.31 -2.84 -9.82
C ILE A 110 -4.92 -2.19 -9.65
N THR A 111 -4.08 -2.78 -8.79
CA THR A 111 -2.78 -2.24 -8.42
C THR A 111 -1.94 -3.29 -7.69
N ALA A 112 -0.68 -2.96 -7.39
CA ALA A 112 0.19 -3.76 -6.53
C ALA A 112 0.65 -2.95 -5.31
N GLU A 113 0.62 -3.58 -4.14
CA GLU A 113 1.12 -3.03 -2.87
C GLU A 113 2.46 -3.70 -2.51
N PRO A 114 3.61 -3.01 -2.68
CA PRO A 114 4.87 -3.50 -2.16
C PRO A 114 4.89 -3.39 -0.62
N ASN A 115 5.50 -4.36 0.05
CA ASN A 115 5.74 -4.28 1.50
C ASN A 115 7.16 -3.78 1.80
N THR A 116 7.45 -3.53 3.08
CA THR A 116 8.76 -3.05 3.54
C THR A 116 9.91 -3.92 3.03
N ARG A 117 9.74 -5.24 3.02
CA ARG A 117 10.76 -6.19 2.56
C ARG A 117 11.09 -5.99 1.08
N TYR A 118 10.08 -5.75 0.23
CA TYR A 118 10.33 -5.46 -1.18
C TYR A 118 11.05 -4.12 -1.38
N ILE A 119 10.70 -3.09 -0.61
CA ILE A 119 11.38 -1.79 -0.64
C ILE A 119 12.84 -1.90 -0.18
N GLU A 120 13.11 -2.72 0.83
CA GLU A 120 14.46 -3.03 1.30
C GLU A 120 15.28 -3.77 0.23
N LEU A 121 14.69 -4.79 -0.42
CA LEU A 121 15.34 -5.51 -1.52
C LEU A 121 15.70 -4.59 -2.68
N ILE A 122 14.83 -3.64 -3.04
CA ILE A 122 15.14 -2.64 -4.06
C ILE A 122 16.25 -1.70 -3.57
N SER A 123 16.16 -1.21 -2.33
CA SER A 123 17.18 -0.30 -1.78
C SER A 123 18.58 -0.91 -1.73
N GLN A 124 18.69 -2.22 -1.47
CA GLN A 124 19.97 -2.94 -1.49
C GLN A 124 20.53 -3.14 -2.90
N ARG A 125 19.65 -3.20 -3.92
CA ARG A 125 20.03 -3.36 -5.34
C ARG A 125 20.37 -2.06 -6.02
N ILE A 126 20.00 -0.90 -5.45
CA ILE A 126 20.47 0.40 -5.92
C ILE A 126 21.88 0.59 -5.36
N PRO A 127 22.95 0.52 -6.19
CA PRO A 127 24.30 0.70 -5.69
C PRO A 127 24.43 2.08 -5.03
N VAL A 128 25.05 2.11 -3.85
CA VAL A 128 25.19 3.33 -3.02
C VAL A 128 26.03 4.42 -3.73
N SER A 129 26.74 4.06 -4.81
CA SER A 129 27.51 4.97 -5.67
C SER A 129 26.67 6.05 -6.37
N VAL A 130 25.34 5.87 -6.44
CA VAL A 130 24.46 6.73 -7.26
C VAL A 130 23.96 8.00 -6.52
N ARG A 131 24.02 8.04 -5.18
CA ARG A 131 23.37 9.11 -4.40
C ARG A 131 24.21 10.34 -4.05
N GLY A 132 25.40 10.51 -4.65
CA GLY A 132 26.10 11.79 -4.49
C GLY A 132 27.54 11.90 -4.99
N ARG A 133 28.03 10.94 -5.78
CA ARG A 133 29.45 10.87 -6.16
C ARG A 133 29.71 10.60 -7.64
N PHE A 134 28.70 10.73 -8.51
CA PHE A 134 28.94 10.67 -9.95
C PHE A 134 29.68 11.91 -10.42
N TYR A 135 30.81 11.71 -11.11
CA TYR A 135 31.60 12.83 -11.63
C TYR A 135 31.95 12.68 -13.11
N ALA A 136 32.00 11.46 -13.66
CA ALA A 136 32.26 11.23 -15.08
C ALA A 136 31.78 9.86 -15.56
N ALA A 137 31.47 9.77 -16.86
CA ALA A 137 31.29 8.52 -17.59
C ALA A 137 32.27 8.49 -18.76
N ILE A 138 32.97 7.38 -18.97
CA ILE A 138 33.81 7.15 -20.15
C ILE A 138 33.03 6.23 -21.09
N LEU A 139 32.84 6.66 -22.34
CA LEU A 139 32.31 5.80 -23.40
C LEU A 139 33.49 5.14 -24.11
N GLY A 140 33.52 3.81 -24.07
CA GLY A 140 34.40 3.02 -24.91
C GLY A 140 33.91 2.98 -26.35
N ASP A 141 34.85 2.85 -27.28
CA ASP A 141 34.63 2.79 -28.72
C ASP A 141 33.79 1.56 -29.14
N ASP A 142 33.67 0.58 -28.23
CA ASP A 142 32.87 -0.63 -28.32
C ASP A 142 31.44 -0.48 -27.77
N GLY A 143 31.05 0.73 -27.36
CA GLY A 143 29.74 1.02 -26.79
C GLY A 143 29.63 0.77 -25.29
N THR A 144 30.74 0.48 -24.60
CA THR A 144 30.74 0.28 -23.14
C THR A 144 30.68 1.62 -22.40
N VAL A 145 29.92 1.70 -21.30
CA VAL A 145 29.87 2.89 -20.44
C VAL A 145 30.47 2.55 -19.07
N CYS A 146 31.60 3.16 -18.74
CA CYS A 146 32.24 3.01 -17.43
C CYS A 146 31.83 4.18 -16.53
N LEU A 147 31.22 3.88 -15.38
CA LEU A 147 30.74 4.89 -14.43
C LEU A 147 31.76 5.05 -13.29
N GLY A 148 32.28 6.27 -13.10
CA GLY A 148 33.24 6.61 -12.06
C GLY A 148 32.62 7.37 -10.88
N GLY A 149 32.96 6.95 -9.66
CA GLY A 149 32.59 7.62 -8.41
C GLY A 149 33.80 8.08 -7.61
N ARG A 150 33.68 9.22 -6.91
CA ARG A 150 34.73 9.65 -5.95
C ARG A 150 34.48 9.00 -4.59
N LYS A 151 35.48 8.40 -3.95
CA LYS A 151 35.42 7.87 -2.57
C LYS A 151 35.57 8.98 -1.52
N SER A 152 35.20 8.71 -0.27
CA SER A 152 35.32 9.66 0.85
C SER A 152 36.77 10.02 1.18
N ASP A 153 37.71 9.14 0.83
CA ASP A 153 39.15 9.35 0.90
C ASP A 153 39.73 10.19 -0.26
N GLY A 154 38.87 10.61 -1.20
CA GLY A 154 39.23 11.48 -2.31
C GLY A 154 39.72 10.76 -3.58
N LYS A 155 39.81 9.42 -3.61
CA LYS A 155 40.18 8.60 -4.78
C LYS A 155 39.00 8.37 -5.74
N THR A 156 39.29 8.02 -6.99
CA THR A 156 38.28 7.74 -8.03
C THR A 156 38.23 6.25 -8.33
N GLU A 157 37.05 5.65 -8.19
CA GLU A 157 36.81 4.23 -8.48
C GLU A 157 35.80 4.11 -9.61
N ILE A 158 36.10 3.25 -10.59
CA ILE A 158 35.15 2.89 -11.64
C ILE A 158 34.31 1.68 -11.23
N SER A 159 33.19 1.48 -11.92
CA SER A 159 32.14 0.51 -11.58
C SER A 159 32.60 -0.95 -11.44
N ASP A 160 33.78 -1.31 -11.95
CA ASP A 160 34.37 -2.66 -11.81
C ASP A 160 35.27 -2.82 -10.56
N GLY A 161 35.37 -1.79 -9.72
CA GLY A 161 36.20 -1.77 -8.50
C GLY A 161 37.64 -1.33 -8.74
N THR A 162 38.01 -0.96 -9.96
CA THR A 162 39.35 -0.43 -10.24
C THR A 162 39.48 1.00 -9.71
N VAL A 163 40.54 1.23 -8.93
CA VAL A 163 40.93 2.57 -8.47
C VAL A 163 41.82 3.19 -9.55
N ILE A 164 41.35 4.27 -10.18
CA ILE A 164 42.03 4.90 -11.32
C ILE A 164 43.43 5.37 -10.93
N GLU A 165 43.58 5.95 -9.73
CA GLU A 165 44.89 6.44 -9.27
C GLU A 165 45.92 5.34 -9.04
N ASP A 166 45.46 4.11 -8.78
CA ASP A 166 46.31 2.94 -8.58
C ASP A 166 46.64 2.27 -9.94
N ALA A 167 45.77 2.41 -10.95
CA ALA A 167 45.93 1.82 -12.28
C ALA A 167 46.71 2.69 -13.29
N LEU A 168 46.56 4.01 -13.22
CA LEU A 168 47.16 4.97 -14.17
C LEU A 168 48.18 5.93 -13.51
N GLY A 169 48.39 5.80 -12.19
CA GLY A 169 49.12 6.79 -11.39
C GLY A 169 48.24 7.99 -11.01
N ARG A 170 48.84 8.98 -10.31
CA ARG A 170 48.12 10.14 -9.75
C ARG A 170 47.34 10.87 -10.86
N ALA A 171 46.01 10.72 -10.88
CA ALA A 171 45.16 11.43 -11.84
C ALA A 171 45.32 12.95 -11.61
N ALA A 172 45.85 13.66 -12.61
CA ALA A 172 45.96 15.10 -12.56
C ALA A 172 44.56 15.71 -12.73
N CYS A 173 43.97 16.17 -11.63
CA CYS A 173 42.81 17.06 -11.70
C CYS A 173 43.31 18.42 -12.20
N LEU A 174 43.07 18.74 -13.48
CA LEU A 174 43.23 20.10 -13.99
C LEU A 174 42.07 20.95 -13.47
N PRO A 175 42.32 22.11 -12.84
CA PRO A 175 41.26 23.04 -12.49
C PRO A 175 40.63 23.59 -13.78
N LEU A 176 39.30 23.50 -13.89
CA LEU A 176 38.52 24.16 -14.94
C LEU A 176 38.29 25.64 -14.55
N HIS A 177 39.36 26.44 -14.59
CA HIS A 177 39.35 27.92 -14.67
C HIS A 177 40.73 28.35 -15.17
N GLU A 178 40.91 29.23 -16.16
CA GLU A 178 39.99 30.18 -16.84
C GLU A 178 39.62 29.77 -18.28
#